data_AF-T1I5T4-F1
#
_entry.id   AF-T1I5T4-F1
#
_cell.length_a   1.000
_cell.length_b   1.000
_cell.length_c   1.000
_cell.angle_alpha   90.00
_cell.angle_beta   90.00
_cell.angle_gamma   90.00
#
_symmetry.space_group_name_H-M   'P 1'
#
loop_
_entity.id
_entity.type
_entity.pdbx_description
1 polymer ?
#
loop_
_entity_poly.entity_id
_entity_poly.type
_entity_poly.pdbx_seq_one_letter_code
_entity_poly.pdbx_strand_id
1 'polypeptide(L)'
;MFAAIIESQVCEYLLYIKELNQFVDKISKDGCTNANIPFTYYNYAHCLRKILGDYKIKLMELERKVLREDGVVTMRSLFSELRPYLQNLRYICIVHRRAVYANFKTEDNWKCALRLLSVLYNEIMSFNNCEKRTTFGLFLYSFRTYLRIFDKMSEDIPLADHRNEFIIY
;
A
#
# COMPACT_ATOMS: atom_id res chain seq x y z
N MET A 1 16.87 1.92 29.09
CA MET A 1 16.64 0.59 28.48
C MET A 1 15.23 0.43 27.92
N PHE A 2 14.17 0.70 28.70
CA PHE A 2 12.77 0.60 28.24
C PHE A 2 12.41 1.59 27.11
N ALA A 3 12.84 2.86 27.24
CA ALA A 3 12.64 3.88 26.21
C ALA A 3 13.27 3.48 24.86
N ALA A 4 14.50 2.95 24.88
CA ALA A 4 15.20 2.50 23.68
C ALA A 4 14.49 1.31 22.98
N ILE A 5 13.82 0.44 23.74
CA ILE A 5 13.02 -0.66 23.19
C ILE A 5 11.76 -0.13 22.53
N ILE A 6 11.04 0.81 23.16
CA ILE A 6 9.84 1.43 22.55
C ILE A 6 10.22 2.22 21.29
N GLU A 7 11.29 2.99 21.34
CA GLU A 7 11.74 3.81 20.23
C GLU A 7 12.18 2.97 19.02
N SER A 8 12.97 1.92 19.25
CA SER A 8 13.45 1.03 18.17
C SER A 8 12.42 0.01 17.69
N GLN A 9 11.45 -0.40 18.52
CA GLN A 9 10.51 -1.47 18.17
C GLN A 9 9.10 -0.98 17.82
N VAL A 10 8.75 0.28 18.08
CA VAL A 10 7.40 0.81 17.85
C VAL A 10 7.42 2.10 17.07
N CYS A 11 8.24 3.08 17.46
CA CYS A 11 8.15 4.42 16.88
C CYS A 11 8.48 4.45 15.38
N GLU A 12 9.40 3.59 14.91
CA GLU A 12 9.71 3.46 13.48
C GLU A 12 8.47 3.07 12.65
N TYR A 13 7.63 2.18 13.18
CA TYR A 13 6.43 1.72 12.48
C TYR A 13 5.33 2.79 12.42
N LEU A 14 5.29 3.72 13.39
CA LEU A 14 4.39 4.87 13.33
C LEU A 14 4.72 5.78 12.14
N LEU A 15 6.01 5.92 11.81
CA LEU A 15 6.43 6.67 10.63
C LEU A 15 5.96 5.99 9.34
N TYR A 16 6.05 4.66 9.26
CA TYR A 16 5.53 3.90 8.12
C TYR A 16 4.02 4.05 7.97
N ILE A 17 3.25 3.93 9.05
CA ILE A 17 1.80 4.14 9.04
C ILE A 17 1.45 5.56 8.58
N LYS A 18 2.17 6.56 9.13
CA LYS A 18 1.94 7.96 8.78
C LYS A 18 2.20 8.22 7.30
N GLU A 19 3.33 7.76 6.77
CA GLU A 19 3.70 7.92 5.37
C GLU A 19 2.67 7.28 4.43
N LEU A 20 2.29 6.03 4.68
CA LEU A 20 1.32 5.31 3.85
C LEU A 20 -0.07 5.96 3.91
N ASN A 21 -0.52 6.40 5.09
CA ASN A 21 -1.79 7.14 5.20
C ASN A 21 -1.75 8.49 4.49
N GLN A 22 -0.65 9.25 4.61
CA GLN A 22 -0.50 10.52 3.90
C GLN A 22 -0.64 10.35 2.39
N PHE A 23 -0.04 9.30 1.83
CA PHE A 23 -0.23 8.97 0.43
C PHE A 23 -1.70 8.63 0.11
N VAL A 24 -2.32 7.74 0.88
CA VAL A 24 -3.72 7.34 0.70
C VAL A 24 -4.68 8.54 0.74
N ASP A 25 -4.48 9.44 1.70
CA ASP A 25 -5.30 10.64 1.87
C ASP A 25 -5.09 11.64 0.73
N LYS A 26 -3.85 11.82 0.29
CA LYS A 26 -3.51 12.68 -0.86
C LYS A 26 -4.18 12.17 -2.14
N ILE A 27 -4.13 10.86 -2.39
CA ILE A 27 -4.78 10.25 -3.54
C ILE A 27 -6.31 10.29 -3.41
N SER A 28 -6.87 10.20 -2.19
CA SER A 28 -8.33 10.22 -2.03
C SER A 28 -8.94 11.62 -2.15
N LYS A 29 -8.20 12.65 -1.74
CA LYS A 29 -8.61 14.06 -1.89
C LYS A 29 -8.52 14.51 -3.35
N ASP A 30 -7.42 14.17 -4.02
CA ASP A 30 -7.11 14.72 -5.34
C ASP A 30 -7.40 13.75 -6.49
N GLY A 31 -7.39 12.45 -6.25
CA GLY A 31 -7.28 11.42 -7.29
C GLY A 31 -8.52 11.21 -8.16
N CYS A 32 -9.71 11.65 -7.74
CA CYS A 32 -10.91 11.55 -8.58
C CYS A 32 -11.02 12.72 -9.57
N THR A 33 -10.57 13.91 -9.18
CA THR A 33 -10.74 15.15 -9.96
C THR A 33 -9.47 15.61 -10.67
N ASN A 34 -8.30 15.20 -10.19
CA ASN A 34 -7.02 15.58 -10.77
C ASN A 34 -6.61 14.58 -11.86
N ALA A 35 -6.59 15.07 -13.10
CA ALA A 35 -6.14 14.30 -14.27
C ALA A 35 -4.65 13.91 -14.19
N ASN A 36 -3.83 14.62 -13.40
CA ASN A 36 -2.39 14.37 -13.24
C ASN A 36 -2.08 13.29 -12.19
N ILE A 37 -3.06 12.46 -11.83
CA ILE A 37 -2.86 11.32 -10.94
C ILE A 37 -3.36 10.07 -11.66
N PRO A 38 -2.55 9.02 -11.83
CA PRO A 38 -3.01 7.79 -12.46
C PRO A 38 -4.14 7.10 -11.67
N PHE A 39 -5.14 6.54 -12.35
CA PHE A 39 -6.09 5.60 -11.76
C PHE A 39 -5.40 4.35 -11.20
N THR A 40 -4.26 3.96 -11.77
CA THR A 40 -3.40 2.91 -11.18
C THR A 40 -2.98 3.26 -9.75
N TYR A 41 -2.61 4.51 -9.46
CA TYR A 41 -2.30 4.98 -8.11
C TYR A 41 -3.54 5.00 -7.21
N TYR A 42 -4.72 5.30 -7.77
CA TYR A 42 -5.98 5.25 -7.04
C TYR A 42 -6.32 3.84 -6.56
N ASN A 43 -6.24 2.86 -7.45
CA ASN A 43 -6.51 1.47 -7.10
C ASN A 43 -5.48 0.92 -6.11
N TYR A 44 -4.21 1.29 -6.29
CA TYR A 44 -3.15 0.98 -5.33
C TYR A 44 -3.43 1.58 -3.95
N ALA A 45 -3.74 2.88 -3.86
CA ALA A 45 -4.08 3.56 -2.61
C ALA A 45 -5.30 2.95 -1.92
N HIS A 46 -6.30 2.55 -2.70
CA HIS A 46 -7.49 1.88 -2.17
C HIS A 46 -7.15 0.51 -1.56
N CYS A 47 -6.29 -0.28 -2.22
CA CYS A 47 -5.81 -1.55 -1.66
C CYS A 47 -4.97 -1.31 -0.39
N LEU A 48 -4.08 -0.31 -0.41
CA LEU A 48 -3.26 0.08 0.73
C LEU A 48 -4.10 0.50 1.94
N ARG A 49 -5.18 1.27 1.71
CA ARG A 49 -6.16 1.63 2.76
C ARG A 49 -6.77 0.39 3.43
N LYS A 50 -7.12 -0.64 2.65
CA LYS A 50 -7.66 -1.89 3.21
C LYS A 50 -6.64 -2.57 4.13
N ILE A 51 -5.39 -2.68 3.66
CA ILE A 51 -4.31 -3.28 4.47
C ILE A 51 -4.10 -2.51 5.78
N LEU A 52 -4.06 -1.18 5.74
CA LEU A 52 -3.94 -0.34 6.94
C LEU A 52 -5.17 -0.46 7.86
N GLY A 53 -6.36 -0.64 7.27
CA GLY A 53 -7.59 -0.92 8.01
C GLY A 53 -7.52 -2.25 8.77
N ASP A 54 -6.99 -3.30 8.15
CA ASP A 54 -6.79 -4.61 8.80
C ASP A 54 -5.82 -4.51 9.98
N TYR A 55 -4.77 -3.68 9.88
CA TYR A 55 -3.90 -3.37 11.03
C TYR A 55 -4.65 -2.71 12.17
N LYS A 56 -5.47 -1.71 11.84
CA LYS A 56 -6.21 -0.96 12.84
C LYS A 56 -7.14 -1.91 13.60
N ILE A 57 -7.84 -2.80 12.89
CA ILE A 57 -8.68 -3.83 13.50
C ILE A 57 -7.84 -4.71 14.44
N LYS A 58 -6.66 -5.16 13.99
CA LYS A 58 -5.81 -6.01 14.83
C LYS A 58 -5.29 -5.31 16.08
N LEU A 59 -4.94 -4.02 15.98
CA LEU A 59 -4.56 -3.21 17.14
C LEU A 59 -5.71 -3.06 18.12
N MET A 60 -6.94 -2.82 17.63
CA MET A 60 -8.13 -2.75 18.47
C MET A 60 -8.45 -4.09 19.17
N GLU A 61 -8.21 -5.22 18.51
CA GLU A 61 -8.34 -6.54 19.15
C GLU A 61 -7.34 -6.72 20.29
N LEU A 62 -6.08 -6.33 20.08
CA LEU A 62 -5.04 -6.41 21.12
C LEU A 62 -5.33 -5.46 22.28
N GLU A 63 -5.79 -4.24 21.99
CA GLU A 63 -6.22 -3.28 23.02
C GLU A 63 -7.36 -3.85 23.87
N ARG A 64 -8.38 -4.46 23.25
CA ARG A 64 -9.45 -5.15 23.98
C ARG A 64 -8.96 -6.31 24.82
N LYS A 65 -7.98 -7.09 24.33
CA LYS A 65 -7.37 -8.19 25.06
C LYS A 65 -6.64 -7.72 26.32
N VAL A 66 -5.92 -6.60 26.22
CA VAL A 66 -5.26 -5.95 27.38
C VAL A 66 -6.30 -5.46 28.39
N LEU A 67 -7.38 -4.81 27.92
CA LEU A 67 -8.41 -4.25 28.78
C LEU A 67 -9.28 -5.30 29.50
N ARG A 68 -9.43 -6.50 28.92
CA ARG A 68 -10.26 -7.58 29.49
C ARG A 68 -9.58 -8.41 30.57
N GLU A 69 -8.31 -8.15 30.87
CA GLU A 69 -7.50 -8.94 31.82
C GLU A 69 -7.54 -10.46 31.54
N ASP A 70 -7.66 -10.86 30.27
CA ASP A 70 -7.60 -12.26 29.83
C ASP A 70 -6.15 -12.79 29.95
N GLY A 71 -5.69 -12.98 31.19
CA GLY A 71 -4.36 -13.48 31.56
C GLY A 71 -3.27 -12.42 31.71
N VAL A 72 -2.05 -12.87 32.04
CA VAL A 72 -0.87 -12.02 32.17
C VAL A 72 -0.41 -11.57 30.78
N VAL A 73 -0.94 -10.45 30.29
CA VAL A 73 -0.48 -9.82 29.05
C VAL A 73 0.82 -9.05 29.34
N THR A 74 1.92 -9.51 28.76
CA THR A 74 3.22 -8.84 28.87
C THR A 74 3.51 -8.04 27.61
N MET A 75 4.39 -7.05 27.70
CA MET A 75 4.93 -6.37 26.51
C MET A 75 5.54 -7.38 25.52
N ARG A 76 6.20 -8.43 26.01
CA ARG A 76 6.80 -9.47 25.17
C ARG A 76 5.75 -10.24 24.37
N SER A 77 4.63 -10.63 24.99
CA SER A 77 3.55 -11.34 24.29
C SER A 77 2.87 -10.43 23.26
N LEU A 78 2.64 -9.16 23.60
CA LEU A 78 2.11 -8.16 22.66
C LEU A 78 3.02 -7.99 21.44
N PHE A 79 4.32 -7.84 21.65
CA PHE A 79 5.28 -7.72 20.55
C PHE A 79 5.35 -8.98 19.71
N SER A 80 5.29 -10.17 20.31
CA SER A 80 5.26 -11.43 19.56
C SER A 80 4.04 -11.52 18.64
N GLU A 81 2.88 -11.07 19.11
CA GLU A 81 1.64 -11.07 18.31
C GLU A 81 1.66 -9.98 17.22
N LEU A 82 2.24 -8.81 17.49
CA LEU A 82 2.32 -7.69 16.55
C LEU A 82 3.42 -7.85 15.50
N ARG A 83 4.51 -8.55 15.81
CA ARG A 83 5.69 -8.67 14.96
C ARG A 83 5.42 -9.02 13.49
N PRO A 84 4.63 -10.05 13.14
CA PRO A 84 4.40 -10.38 11.73
C PRO A 84 3.69 -9.25 10.98
N TYR A 85 2.80 -8.54 11.67
CA TYR A 85 2.20 -7.33 11.16
C TYR A 85 3.29 -6.25 11.03
N LEU A 86 3.97 -5.83 12.08
CA LEU A 86 5.00 -4.78 11.96
C LEU A 86 6.02 -5.03 10.82
N GLN A 87 6.47 -6.27 10.65
CA GLN A 87 7.34 -6.67 9.52
C GLN A 87 6.70 -6.45 8.15
N ASN A 88 5.45 -6.91 7.95
CA ASN A 88 4.73 -6.70 6.69
C ASN A 88 4.53 -5.20 6.39
N LEU A 89 4.26 -4.38 7.41
CA LEU A 89 4.09 -2.93 7.25
C LEU A 89 5.39 -2.27 6.77
N ARG A 90 6.52 -2.62 7.39
CA ARG A 90 7.85 -2.16 6.98
C ARG A 90 8.13 -2.55 5.53
N TYR A 91 7.87 -3.81 5.17
CA TYR A 91 8.04 -4.28 3.81
C TYR A 91 7.19 -3.45 2.81
N ILE A 92 5.89 -3.27 3.08
CA ILE A 92 5.00 -2.48 2.22
C ILE A 92 5.52 -1.06 2.05
N CYS A 93 6.02 -0.43 3.13
CA CYS A 93 6.58 0.92 3.05
C CYS A 93 7.84 0.97 2.18
N ILE A 94 8.72 -0.03 2.27
CA ILE A 94 9.91 -0.13 1.41
C ILE A 94 9.51 -0.31 -0.07
N VAL A 95 8.51 -1.14 -0.36
CA VAL A 95 7.97 -1.30 -1.72
C VAL A 95 7.34 0.02 -2.20
N HIS A 96 6.54 0.67 -1.35
CA HIS A 96 5.89 1.95 -1.64
C HIS A 96 6.88 3.03 -2.06
N ARG A 97 7.95 3.23 -1.27
CA ARG A 97 8.99 4.22 -1.55
C ARG A 97 9.72 3.97 -2.88
N ARG A 98 9.85 2.70 -3.30
CA ARG A 98 10.43 2.36 -4.60
C ARG A 98 9.44 2.57 -5.74
N ALA A 99 8.18 2.22 -5.51
CA ALA A 99 7.12 2.22 -6.50
C ALA A 99 6.57 3.61 -6.84
N VAL A 100 6.49 4.52 -5.86
CA VAL A 100 5.85 5.83 -5.99
C VAL A 100 6.90 6.94 -6.02
N TYR A 101 6.85 7.78 -7.06
CA TYR A 101 7.64 9.02 -7.11
C TYR A 101 7.23 9.98 -5.99
N ALA A 102 8.19 10.55 -5.26
CA ALA A 102 7.90 11.55 -4.23
C ALA A 102 7.14 12.78 -4.79
N ASN A 103 7.48 13.15 -6.02
CA ASN A 103 6.91 14.24 -6.79
C ASN A 103 5.90 13.77 -7.86
N PHE A 104 5.19 12.65 -7.65
CA PHE A 104 4.31 12.04 -8.67
C PHE A 104 3.28 12.97 -9.35
N LYS A 105 2.94 14.11 -8.76
CA LYS A 105 2.03 15.10 -9.35
C LYS A 105 2.63 15.88 -10.55
N THR A 106 3.95 15.87 -10.69
CA THR A 106 4.67 16.55 -11.78
C THR A 106 5.20 15.56 -12.82
N GLU A 107 5.00 14.27 -12.61
CA GLU A 107 5.47 13.20 -13.48
C GLU A 107 4.37 12.79 -14.45
N ASP A 108 4.75 12.27 -15.61
CA ASP A 108 3.79 11.73 -16.57
C ASP A 108 3.06 10.52 -15.98
N ASN A 109 1.74 10.44 -16.23
CA ASN A 109 0.91 9.38 -15.65
C ASN A 109 1.34 7.97 -16.07
N TRP A 110 1.68 7.77 -17.35
CA TRP A 110 2.20 6.49 -17.83
C TRP A 110 3.50 6.08 -17.13
N LYS A 111 4.41 7.03 -16.84
CA LYS A 111 5.67 6.75 -16.10
C LYS A 111 5.37 6.31 -14.67
N CYS A 112 4.46 7.01 -14.00
CA CYS A 112 4.01 6.67 -12.66
C CYS A 112 3.38 5.26 -12.62
N ALA A 113 2.42 5.01 -13.51
CA ALA A 113 1.71 3.74 -13.58
C ALA A 113 2.66 2.56 -13.89
N LEU A 114 3.49 2.71 -14.92
CA LEU A 114 4.47 1.70 -15.32
C LEU A 114 5.47 1.39 -14.19
N ARG A 115 6.01 2.41 -13.52
CA ARG A 115 6.96 2.23 -12.42
C ARG A 115 6.33 1.44 -11.28
N LEU A 116 5.13 1.80 -10.86
CA LEU A 116 4.41 1.11 -9.80
C LEU A 116 4.19 -0.37 -10.15
N LEU A 117 3.68 -0.65 -11.35
CA LEU A 117 3.43 -2.02 -11.78
C LEU A 117 4.73 -2.82 -11.90
N SER A 118 5.80 -2.23 -12.43
CA SER A 118 7.09 -2.88 -12.59
C SER A 118 7.72 -3.23 -11.25
N VAL A 119 7.70 -2.30 -10.29
CA VAL A 119 8.20 -2.56 -8.93
C VAL A 119 7.40 -3.67 -8.27
N LEU A 120 6.06 -3.60 -8.30
CA LEU A 120 5.22 -4.64 -7.71
C LEU A 120 5.43 -6.01 -8.36
N TYR A 121 5.57 -6.05 -9.68
CA TYR A 121 5.86 -7.28 -10.42
C TYR A 121 7.21 -7.89 -10.00
N ASN A 122 8.26 -7.08 -9.92
CA ASN A 122 9.59 -7.54 -9.50
C ASN A 122 9.57 -8.08 -8.07
N GLU A 123 8.82 -7.45 -7.17
CA GLU A 123 8.67 -7.92 -5.79
C GLU A 123 7.94 -9.27 -5.73
N ILE A 124 6.92 -9.49 -6.57
CA ILE A 124 6.22 -10.79 -6.69
C ILE A 124 7.18 -11.88 -7.20
N MET A 125 8.05 -11.54 -8.15
CA MET A 125 9.03 -12.49 -8.73
C MET A 125 10.20 -12.81 -7.80
N SER A 126 10.42 -12.02 -6.74
CA SER A 126 11.46 -12.28 -5.72
C SER A 126 11.17 -13.56 -4.91
N PHE A 127 12.15 -14.11 -4.18
CA PHE A 127 12.03 -15.44 -3.55
C PHE A 127 11.30 -15.50 -2.18
N ASN A 128 10.89 -14.38 -1.57
CA ASN A 128 10.29 -14.38 -0.22
C ASN A 128 8.77 -14.62 -0.21
N ASN A 129 8.25 -15.55 0.61
CA ASN A 129 6.88 -16.07 0.47
C ASN A 129 5.76 -15.37 1.28
N CYS A 130 6.03 -14.77 2.44
CA CYS A 130 4.94 -14.24 3.28
C CYS A 130 4.40 -12.89 2.79
N GLU A 131 5.28 -12.00 2.31
CA GLU A 131 4.90 -10.67 1.82
C GLU A 131 4.42 -10.68 0.37
N LYS A 132 4.67 -11.78 -0.36
CA LYS A 132 4.20 -12.01 -1.73
C LYS A 132 2.69 -11.88 -1.84
N ARG A 133 1.94 -12.45 -0.89
CA ARG A 133 0.48 -12.42 -0.95
C ARG A 133 -0.05 -10.99 -0.91
N THR A 134 0.51 -10.15 -0.04
CA THR A 134 0.13 -8.74 0.06
C THR A 134 0.57 -7.95 -1.18
N THR A 135 1.79 -8.19 -1.68
CA THR A 135 2.31 -7.57 -2.90
C THR A 135 1.47 -7.94 -4.13
N PHE A 136 1.10 -9.21 -4.25
CA PHE A 136 0.24 -9.71 -5.31
C PHE A 136 -1.15 -9.07 -5.25
N GLY A 137 -1.72 -8.92 -4.06
CA GLY A 137 -2.95 -8.15 -3.86
C GLY A 137 -2.81 -6.70 -4.36
N LEU A 138 -1.73 -6.00 -3.96
CA LEU A 138 -1.45 -4.63 -4.42
C LEU A 138 -1.31 -4.57 -5.95
N PHE A 139 -0.61 -5.52 -6.55
CA PHE A 139 -0.44 -5.61 -8.00
C PHE A 139 -1.77 -5.81 -8.72
N LEU A 140 -2.57 -6.81 -8.33
CA LEU A 140 -3.85 -7.11 -8.98
C LEU A 140 -4.81 -5.92 -8.93
N TYR A 141 -4.90 -5.25 -7.77
CA TYR A 141 -5.73 -4.05 -7.65
C TYR A 141 -5.23 -2.94 -8.58
N SER A 142 -3.91 -2.70 -8.62
CA SER A 142 -3.32 -1.67 -9.47
C SER A 142 -3.49 -1.97 -10.96
N PHE A 143 -3.23 -3.22 -11.36
CA PHE A 143 -3.29 -3.69 -12.74
C PHE A 143 -4.72 -3.74 -13.30
N ARG A 144 -5.74 -3.74 -12.43
CA ARG A 144 -7.16 -3.66 -12.84
C ARG A 144 -7.45 -2.47 -13.75
N THR A 145 -6.73 -1.35 -13.60
CA THR A 145 -6.86 -0.20 -14.50
C THR A 145 -6.52 -0.58 -15.94
N TYR A 146 -5.42 -1.30 -16.13
CA TYR A 146 -4.96 -1.72 -17.46
C TYR A 146 -5.91 -2.73 -18.08
N LEU A 147 -6.39 -3.71 -17.31
CA LEU A 147 -7.42 -4.64 -17.78
C LEU A 147 -8.65 -3.90 -18.30
N ARG A 148 -9.14 -2.90 -17.57
CA ARG A 148 -10.27 -2.08 -17.99
C ARG A 148 -9.97 -1.26 -19.26
N ILE A 149 -8.74 -0.78 -19.44
CA ILE A 149 -8.33 -0.09 -20.67
C ILE A 149 -8.36 -1.07 -21.84
N PHE A 150 -7.79 -2.27 -21.68
CA PHE A 150 -7.81 -3.32 -22.71
C PHE A 150 -9.23 -3.74 -23.08
N ASP A 151 -10.10 -3.96 -22.09
CA ASP A 151 -11.50 -4.32 -22.32
C ASP A 151 -12.19 -3.25 -23.18
N LYS A 152 -12.05 -1.97 -22.84
CA LYS A 152 -12.64 -0.86 -23.60
C LYS A 152 -12.04 -0.69 -25.00
N MET A 153 -10.74 -0.92 -25.16
CA MET A 153 -10.08 -0.89 -26.47
C MET A 153 -10.61 -2.01 -27.36
N SER A 154 -10.89 -3.19 -26.80
CA SER A 154 -11.47 -4.31 -27.55
C SER A 154 -12.91 -4.07 -28.01
N GLU A 155 -13.62 -3.14 -27.37
CA GLU A 155 -14.96 -2.69 -27.72
C GLU A 155 -14.95 -1.50 -28.71
N ASP A 156 -13.79 -1.15 -29.28
CA ASP A 156 -13.57 0.01 -30.18
C ASP A 156 -14.04 1.37 -29.58
N ILE A 157 -14.05 1.49 -28.26
CA ILE A 157 -14.48 2.72 -27.58
C ILE A 157 -13.36 3.77 -27.67
N PRO A 158 -13.59 4.93 -28.33
CA PRO A 158 -12.61 6.01 -28.35
C PRO A 158 -12.39 6.58 -26.94
N LEU A 159 -11.13 6.94 -26.63
CA LEU A 159 -10.66 7.38 -25.30
C LEU A 159 -10.75 6.31 -24.20
N ALA A 160 -10.44 5.03 -24.46
CA ALA A 160 -10.34 4.02 -23.39
C ALA A 160 -9.44 4.46 -22.21
N ASP A 161 -8.36 5.20 -22.50
CA ASP A 161 -7.42 5.76 -21.53
C ASP A 161 -7.62 7.28 -21.35
N HIS A 162 -8.34 7.68 -20.29
CA HIS A 162 -8.67 9.08 -20.02
C HIS A 162 -7.50 9.84 -19.35
N ARG A 163 -6.46 9.14 -18.90
CA ARG A 163 -5.38 9.72 -18.08
C ARG A 163 -4.00 9.50 -18.66
N ASN A 164 -3.90 9.03 -19.90
CA ASN A 164 -2.62 8.77 -20.56
C ASN A 164 -1.69 7.87 -19.72
N GLU A 165 -2.26 6.78 -19.19
CA GLU A 165 -1.55 5.74 -18.41
C GLU A 165 -0.98 4.64 -19.31
N PHE A 166 -1.58 4.42 -20.48
CA PHE A 166 -1.16 3.44 -21.46
C PHE A 166 -0.06 4.01 -22.37
N ILE A 167 0.88 3.15 -22.78
CA ILE A 167 2.09 3.57 -23.51
C ILE A 167 1.85 3.54 -25.03
N ILE A 168 0.92 2.70 -25.48
CA ILE A 168 0.65 2.47 -26.89
C ILE A 168 -0.59 3.29 -27.27
N TYR A 169 -0.48 4.13 -28.30
CA TYR A 169 -1.57 4.93 -28.85
C TYR A 169 -1.72 4.62 -30.33
#